data_AF-A0AAQ3WPP9-F1
#
_entry.id   AF-A0AAQ3WPP9-F1
#
_cell.length_a   1.000
_cell.length_b   1.000
_cell.length_c   1.000
_cell.angle_alpha   90.00
_cell.angle_beta   90.00
_cell.angle_gamma   90.00
#
_symmetry.space_group_name_H-M   'P 1'
#
loop_
_entity.id
_entity.type
_entity.pdbx_description
1 polymer ?
#
loop_
_entity_poly.entity_id
_entity_poly.type
_entity_poly.pdbx_seq_one_letter_code
_entity_poly.pdbx_strand_id
1 'polypeptide(L)'
;MDHLADTLEEATVQQQQVVRERGRRIKAAAELGLARSSRGRALGARARGVVPPAGNKRRQARPRSAAPVEERGDDGQQEEEEEEVVEEKVALLRQLVPGGEGMPVDGLLEETVDYIAALEAQVGVMRALACLLSGSGSGLDDALALPEAEPAGILTTPEKPV
;
A
#
# COMPACT_ATOMS: atom_id res chain seq x y z
N MET A 1 -59.67 0.74 16.12
CA MET A 1 -58.53 1.68 16.09
C MET A 1 -57.22 0.89 16.13
N ASP A 2 -57.20 -0.32 15.54
CA ASP A 2 -56.23 -1.36 15.92
C ASP A 2 -55.26 -1.75 14.79
N HIS A 3 -55.46 -1.23 13.57
CA HIS A 3 -54.63 -1.55 12.42
C HIS A 3 -53.23 -0.88 12.42
N LEU A 4 -52.99 0.09 13.31
CA LEU A 4 -51.69 0.76 13.42
C LEU A 4 -50.69 -0.06 14.27
N ALA A 5 -51.18 -0.87 15.23
CA ALA A 5 -50.32 -1.70 16.07
C ALA A 5 -49.74 -2.89 15.30
N ASP A 6 -50.55 -3.55 14.46
CA ASP A 6 -50.12 -4.69 13.63
C ASP A 6 -48.99 -4.31 12.67
N THR A 7 -49.03 -3.12 12.07
CA THR A 7 -48.00 -2.68 11.12
C THR A 7 -46.63 -2.46 11.76
N LEU A 8 -46.59 -2.07 13.04
CA LEU A 8 -45.33 -1.90 13.77
C LEU A 8 -44.75 -3.25 14.20
N GLU A 9 -45.59 -4.22 14.57
CA GLU A 9 -45.15 -5.57 14.89
C GLU A 9 -44.57 -6.26 13.64
N GLU A 10 -45.25 -6.16 12.50
CA GLU A 10 -44.75 -6.67 11.21
C GLU A 10 -43.42 -6.04 10.79
N ALA A 11 -43.25 -4.73 10.96
CA ALA A 11 -42.00 -4.04 10.63
C ALA A 11 -40.81 -4.53 11.47
N THR A 12 -41.02 -4.81 12.77
CA THR A 12 -39.95 -5.33 13.64
C THR A 12 -39.58 -6.78 13.31
N VAL A 13 -40.57 -7.61 12.97
CA VAL A 13 -40.33 -9.00 12.53
C VAL A 13 -39.56 -9.03 11.22
N GLN A 14 -39.93 -8.18 10.26
CA GLN A 14 -39.21 -8.02 8.99
C GLN A 14 -37.77 -7.56 9.22
N GLN A 15 -37.55 -6.56 10.07
CA GLN A 15 -36.21 -6.08 10.38
C GLN A 15 -35.35 -7.18 11.02
N GLN A 16 -35.92 -7.97 11.94
CA GLN A 16 -35.21 -9.07 12.59
C GLN A 16 -34.88 -10.20 11.60
N GLN A 17 -35.76 -10.48 10.64
CA GLN A 17 -35.49 -11.43 9.56
C GLN A 17 -34.35 -10.95 8.66
N VAL A 18 -34.34 -9.67 8.26
CA VAL A 18 -33.27 -9.08 7.44
C VAL A 18 -31.91 -9.16 8.16
N VAL A 19 -31.87 -8.88 9.46
CA VAL A 19 -30.64 -8.98 10.27
C VAL A 19 -30.14 -10.42 10.34
N ARG A 20 -31.03 -11.40 10.53
CA ARG A 20 -30.66 -12.83 10.52
C ARG A 20 -30.13 -13.28 9.17
N GLU A 21 -30.77 -12.87 8.09
CA GLU A 21 -30.36 -13.21 6.72
C GLU A 21 -29.01 -12.57 6.37
N ARG A 22 -28.78 -11.31 6.78
CA ARG A 22 -27.47 -10.66 6.64
C ARG A 22 -26.38 -11.43 7.39
N GLY A 23 -26.65 -11.88 8.61
CA GLY A 23 -25.71 -12.71 9.39
C GLY A 23 -25.37 -14.03 8.69
N ARG A 24 -26.36 -14.71 8.10
CA ARG A 24 -26.14 -15.94 7.32
C ARG A 24 -25.24 -15.70 6.11
N ARG A 25 -25.47 -14.60 5.38
CA ARG A 25 -24.64 -14.23 4.21
C ARG A 25 -23.20 -13.91 4.60
N ILE A 26 -22.99 -13.17 5.69
CA ILE A 26 -21.65 -12.86 6.21
C ILE A 26 -20.91 -14.15 6.59
N LYS A 27 -21.59 -15.06 7.30
CA LYS A 27 -21.00 -16.36 7.66
C LYS A 27 -20.63 -17.18 6.41
N ALA A 28 -21.53 -17.25 5.42
CA ALA A 28 -21.26 -17.95 4.16
C ALA A 28 -20.08 -17.35 3.38
N ALA A 29 -19.98 -16.01 3.33
CA ALA A 29 -18.86 -15.33 2.68
C ALA A 29 -17.52 -15.61 3.38
N ALA A 30 -17.50 -15.61 4.72
CA ALA A 30 -16.32 -15.93 5.50
C ALA A 30 -15.86 -17.39 5.30
N GLU A 31 -16.78 -18.35 5.30
CA GLU A 31 -16.48 -19.76 5.03
C GLU A 31 -15.96 -19.97 3.60
N LEU A 32 -16.51 -19.26 2.60
CA LEU A 32 -16.00 -19.27 1.23
C LEU A 32 -14.58 -18.68 1.14
N GLY A 33 -14.27 -17.64 1.91
CA GLY A 33 -12.93 -17.07 2.04
C GLY A 33 -11.93 -18.05 2.66
N LEU A 34 -12.30 -18.72 3.76
CA LEU A 34 -11.49 -19.78 4.38
C LEU A 34 -11.26 -20.97 3.45
N ALA A 35 -12.27 -21.39 2.69
CA ALA A 35 -12.15 -22.47 1.71
C ALA A 35 -11.28 -22.09 0.50
N ARG A 36 -11.24 -20.81 0.12
CA ARG A 36 -10.34 -20.30 -0.93
C ARG A 36 -8.90 -20.19 -0.44
N SER A 37 -8.69 -19.67 0.77
CA SER A 37 -7.36 -19.54 1.39
C SER A 37 -6.73 -20.91 1.70
N SER A 38 -7.52 -21.89 2.12
CA SER A 38 -7.02 -23.24 2.43
C SER A 38 -6.72 -24.11 1.20
N ARG A 39 -7.13 -23.73 -0.02
CA ARG A 39 -6.80 -24.46 -1.27
C ARG A 39 -5.36 -24.27 -1.77
N GLY A 40 -4.54 -23.49 -1.07
CA GLY A 40 -3.09 -23.40 -1.30
C GLY A 40 -2.27 -24.49 -0.59
N ARG A 41 -2.90 -25.37 0.22
CA ARG A 41 -2.26 -26.57 0.79
C ARG A 41 -2.97 -27.81 0.28
N ALA A 42 -2.20 -28.81 -0.13
CA ALA A 42 -2.62 -30.11 -0.67
C ALA A 42 -2.97 -30.12 -2.17
N LEU A 43 -1.93 -30.08 -3.00
CA LEU A 43 -1.92 -30.79 -4.27
C LEU A 43 -0.95 -31.98 -4.19
N GLY A 44 -1.55 -33.17 -4.06
CA GLY A 44 -0.91 -34.48 -4.02
C GLY A 44 -1.57 -35.34 -2.93
N ALA A 45 -2.44 -36.30 -3.18
CA ALA A 45 -2.78 -37.02 -4.40
C ALA A 45 -4.23 -37.54 -4.31
N ARG A 46 -4.80 -37.81 -5.49
CA ARG A 46 -6.17 -38.29 -5.72
C ARG A 46 -6.45 -39.65 -5.07
N ALA A 47 -7.65 -39.87 -4.56
CA ALA A 47 -8.60 -40.89 -5.04
C ALA A 47 -9.89 -40.98 -4.21
N ARG A 48 -11.02 -40.82 -4.91
CA ARG A 48 -12.30 -41.57 -4.82
C ARG A 48 -12.86 -41.96 -3.44
N GLY A 49 -14.11 -41.56 -3.16
CA GLY A 49 -15.00 -42.38 -2.33
C GLY A 49 -15.98 -41.62 -1.42
N VAL A 50 -17.22 -41.54 -1.88
CA VAL A 50 -18.50 -41.53 -1.15
C VAL A 50 -18.46 -42.02 0.33
N VAL A 51 -18.93 -41.17 1.26
CA VAL A 51 -19.74 -41.37 2.51
C VAL A 51 -19.20 -42.29 3.66
N PRO A 52 -19.42 -41.96 4.98
CA PRO A 52 -18.81 -42.64 6.14
C PRO A 52 -19.63 -43.87 6.62
N PRO A 53 -19.10 -44.73 7.53
CA PRO A 53 -19.46 -44.61 8.95
C PRO A 53 -18.41 -45.10 9.97
N ALA A 54 -18.76 -44.92 11.25
CA ALA A 54 -18.07 -45.24 12.51
C ALA A 54 -17.35 -46.61 12.61
N GLY A 55 -16.25 -46.64 13.39
CA GLY A 55 -15.60 -47.90 13.78
C GLY A 55 -14.32 -47.74 14.61
N ASN A 56 -14.39 -48.15 15.88
CA ASN A 56 -13.30 -48.33 16.84
C ASN A 56 -12.09 -49.14 16.32
N LYS A 57 -10.84 -48.73 16.69
CA LYS A 57 -9.75 -49.53 17.30
C LYS A 57 -8.33 -49.09 16.87
N ARG A 58 -7.56 -48.71 17.90
CA ARG A 58 -6.22 -49.21 18.24
C ARG A 58 -5.08 -49.14 17.20
N ARG A 59 -4.11 -48.32 17.60
CA ARG A 59 -2.64 -48.57 17.63
C ARG A 59 -1.90 -48.66 16.29
N GLN A 60 -0.85 -47.82 16.18
CA GLN A 60 0.58 -48.17 15.99
C GLN A 60 1.27 -47.06 15.20
N ALA A 61 1.95 -46.13 15.90
CA ALA A 61 3.41 -45.97 15.89
C ALA A 61 4.11 -46.24 14.54
N ARG A 62 4.65 -45.19 13.91
CA ARG A 62 6.10 -45.00 13.68
C ARG A 62 6.42 -43.61 13.07
N PRO A 63 7.51 -42.94 13.50
CA PRO A 63 8.02 -41.70 12.93
C PRO A 63 9.12 -41.97 11.89
N ARG A 64 9.49 -40.91 11.14
CA ARG A 64 10.76 -40.65 10.39
C ARG A 64 10.66 -40.60 8.86
N SER A 65 10.75 -39.39 8.35
CA SER A 65 11.70 -38.91 7.31
C SER A 65 11.44 -37.40 7.21
N ALA A 66 12.25 -36.53 7.83
CA ALA A 66 13.56 -36.10 7.36
C ALA A 66 13.58 -35.90 5.83
N ALA A 67 13.08 -34.74 5.39
CA ALA A 67 13.25 -34.19 4.05
C ALA A 67 13.37 -32.66 4.16
N PRO A 68 14.11 -32.03 3.23
CA PRO A 68 14.92 -30.86 3.49
C PRO A 68 14.08 -29.58 3.63
N VAL A 69 14.59 -28.69 4.46
CA VAL A 69 14.19 -27.29 4.50
C VAL A 69 14.72 -26.68 3.21
N GLU A 70 13.87 -26.62 2.19
CA GLU A 70 14.08 -25.71 1.07
C GLU A 70 13.78 -24.31 1.61
N GLU A 71 14.83 -23.56 1.94
CA GLU A 71 14.78 -22.12 2.08
C GLU A 71 14.39 -21.53 0.73
N ARG A 72 13.08 -21.44 0.52
CA ARG A 72 12.50 -20.70 -0.58
C ARG A 72 12.66 -19.23 -0.19
N GLY A 73 13.58 -18.56 -0.86
CA GLY A 73 13.96 -17.17 -0.63
C GLY A 73 12.78 -16.28 -0.30
N ASP A 74 12.94 -15.56 0.79
CA ASP A 74 12.06 -14.50 1.32
C ASP A 74 12.07 -13.24 0.42
N ASP A 75 12.92 -13.23 -0.62
CA ASP A 75 13.27 -12.06 -1.43
C ASP A 75 12.06 -11.43 -2.17
N GLY A 76 11.03 -12.21 -2.50
CA GLY A 76 9.86 -11.71 -3.22
C GLY A 76 8.86 -10.91 -2.38
N GLN A 77 8.89 -11.01 -1.05
CA GLN A 77 8.01 -10.20 -0.18
C GLN A 77 8.52 -8.77 -0.04
N GLN A 78 9.84 -8.57 -0.09
CA GLN A 78 10.44 -7.23 0.02
C GLN A 78 10.19 -6.38 -1.22
N GLU A 79 10.25 -6.98 -2.42
CA GLU A 79 10.03 -6.23 -3.68
C GLU A 79 8.58 -5.72 -3.81
N GLU A 80 7.59 -6.52 -3.38
CA GLU A 80 6.17 -6.11 -3.39
C GLU A 80 5.88 -4.98 -2.38
N GLU A 81 6.51 -5.03 -1.19
CA GLU A 81 6.38 -3.98 -0.17
C GLU A 81 7.05 -2.66 -0.62
N GLU A 82 8.20 -2.72 -1.31
CA GLU A 82 8.87 -1.53 -1.83
C GLU A 82 8.05 -0.83 -2.93
N GLU A 83 7.42 -1.59 -3.83
CA GLU A 83 6.58 -1.03 -4.89
C GLU A 83 5.34 -0.32 -4.32
N GLU A 84 4.67 -0.91 -3.32
CA GLU A 84 3.51 -0.31 -2.66
C GLU A 84 3.89 1.02 -1.97
N VAL A 85 5.06 1.08 -1.31
CA VAL A 85 5.56 2.30 -0.67
C VAL A 85 5.89 3.40 -1.69
N VAL A 86 6.43 3.02 -2.86
CA VAL A 86 6.71 3.99 -3.93
C VAL A 86 5.42 4.56 -4.50
N GLU A 87 4.40 3.74 -4.74
CA GLU A 87 3.09 4.20 -5.22
C GLU A 87 2.42 5.16 -4.23
N GLU A 88 2.48 4.87 -2.93
CA GLU A 88 1.94 5.76 -1.89
C GLU A 88 2.65 7.12 -1.90
N LYS A 89 3.98 7.13 -1.99
CA LYS A 89 4.77 8.37 -2.07
C LYS A 89 4.47 9.17 -3.32
N VAL A 90 4.32 8.50 -4.46
CA VAL A 90 3.93 9.16 -5.72
C VAL A 90 2.52 9.74 -5.59
N ALA A 91 1.58 9.03 -4.96
CA ALA A 91 0.22 9.54 -4.74
C ALA A 91 0.21 10.81 -3.87
N LEU A 92 1.03 10.85 -2.82
CA LEU A 92 1.20 12.06 -2.01
C LEU A 92 1.83 13.20 -2.80
N LEU A 93 2.87 12.90 -3.59
CA LEU A 93 3.54 13.92 -4.39
C LEU A 93 2.59 14.54 -5.42
N ARG A 94 1.72 13.74 -6.04
CA ARG A 94 0.66 14.23 -6.95
C ARG A 94 -0.32 15.21 -6.32
N GLN A 95 -0.58 15.09 -5.01
CA GLN A 95 -1.46 16.01 -4.28
C GLN A 95 -0.76 17.30 -3.85
N LEU A 96 0.58 17.27 -3.70
CA LEU A 96 1.38 18.43 -3.30
C LEU A 96 1.75 19.32 -4.49
N VAL A 97 2.04 18.69 -5.63
CA VAL A 97 2.50 19.38 -6.84
C VAL A 97 1.29 19.91 -7.62
N PRO A 98 1.28 21.21 -7.99
CA PRO A 98 0.20 21.76 -8.81
C PRO A 98 0.01 20.99 -10.12
N GLY A 99 -1.20 20.50 -10.36
CA GLY A 99 -1.52 19.72 -11.57
C GLY A 99 -0.97 18.29 -11.59
N GLY A 100 -0.50 17.77 -10.45
CA GLY A 100 0.12 16.45 -10.35
C GLY A 100 -0.83 15.26 -10.50
N GLU A 101 -2.15 15.40 -10.30
CA GLU A 101 -3.07 14.25 -10.17
C GLU A 101 -3.14 13.34 -11.41
N GLY A 102 -2.86 13.87 -12.60
CA GLY A 102 -2.87 13.12 -13.87
C GLY A 102 -1.51 12.97 -14.54
N MET A 103 -0.42 13.39 -13.88
CA MET A 103 0.89 13.49 -14.50
C MET A 103 1.64 12.15 -14.47
N PRO A 104 2.36 11.77 -15.56
CA PRO A 104 3.31 10.65 -15.51
C PRO A 104 4.42 10.94 -14.49
N VAL A 105 5.02 9.89 -13.94
CA VAL A 105 5.99 10.02 -12.82
C VAL A 105 7.18 10.91 -13.21
N ASP A 106 7.72 10.75 -14.41
CA ASP A 106 8.87 11.56 -14.87
C ASP A 106 8.52 13.07 -14.91
N GLY A 107 7.37 13.41 -15.48
CA GLY A 107 6.90 14.80 -15.51
C GLY A 107 6.57 15.33 -14.11
N LEU A 108 6.04 14.47 -13.22
CA LEU A 108 5.74 14.86 -11.84
C LEU A 108 7.00 15.28 -11.10
N LEU A 109 8.12 14.59 -11.33
CA LEU A 109 9.39 14.93 -10.72
C LEU A 109 9.97 16.23 -11.29
N GLU A 110 9.88 16.46 -12.61
CA GLU A 110 10.28 17.73 -13.23
C GLU A 110 9.47 18.91 -12.66
N GLU A 111 8.13 18.81 -12.63
CA GLU A 111 7.27 19.85 -12.06
C GLU A 111 7.51 20.05 -10.55
N THR A 112 7.87 18.98 -9.82
CA THR A 112 8.24 19.09 -8.40
C THR A 112 9.47 19.98 -8.22
N VAL A 113 10.48 19.81 -9.07
CA VAL A 113 11.70 20.64 -9.03
C VAL A 113 11.34 22.10 -9.26
N ASP A 114 10.54 22.38 -10.29
CA ASP A 114 10.11 23.74 -10.62
C ASP A 114 9.24 24.36 -9.51
N TYR A 115 8.34 23.57 -8.91
CA TYR A 115 7.49 24.05 -7.83
C TYR A 115 8.28 24.37 -6.55
N ILE A 116 9.28 23.55 -6.19
CA ILE A 116 10.18 23.85 -5.07
C ILE A 116 10.92 25.16 -5.32
N ALA A 117 11.51 25.34 -6.51
CA ALA A 117 12.22 26.57 -6.86
C ALA A 117 11.31 27.82 -6.76
N ALA A 118 10.05 27.70 -7.22
CA ALA A 118 9.06 28.76 -7.10
C ALA A 118 8.72 29.09 -5.64
N LEU A 119 8.52 28.07 -4.80
CA LEU A 119 8.26 28.25 -3.37
C LEU A 119 9.44 28.89 -2.65
N GLU A 120 10.67 28.49 -2.95
CA GLU A 120 11.88 29.09 -2.40
C GLU A 120 12.00 30.56 -2.78
N ALA A 121 11.79 30.91 -4.05
CA ALA A 121 11.77 32.29 -4.51
C ALA A 121 10.68 33.12 -3.81
N GLN A 122 9.47 32.56 -3.69
CA GLN A 122 8.35 33.22 -3.01
C GLN A 122 8.66 33.49 -1.53
N VAL A 123 9.15 32.48 -0.80
CA VAL A 123 9.54 32.62 0.60
C VAL A 123 10.71 33.59 0.75
N GLY A 124 11.67 33.58 -0.18
CA GLY A 124 12.78 34.54 -0.23
C GLY A 124 12.29 35.98 -0.33
N VAL A 125 11.35 36.27 -1.22
CA VAL A 125 10.72 37.59 -1.34
C VAL A 125 9.99 37.97 -0.04
N MET A 126 9.20 37.06 0.54
CA MET A 126 8.50 37.32 1.79
C MET A 126 9.45 37.64 2.94
N ARG A 127 10.59 36.95 3.02
CA ARG A 127 11.65 37.21 4.00
C ARG A 127 12.29 38.58 3.78
N ALA A 128 12.63 38.93 2.53
CA ALA A 128 13.20 40.24 2.21
C ALA A 128 12.24 41.38 2.60
N LEU A 129 10.94 41.24 2.29
CA LEU A 129 9.92 42.20 2.69
C LEU A 129 9.82 42.31 4.22
N ALA A 130 9.85 41.18 4.94
CA ALA A 130 9.82 41.17 6.40
C ALA A 130 11.07 41.85 7.01
N CYS A 131 12.26 41.64 6.45
CA CYS A 131 13.50 42.29 6.89
C CYS A 131 13.46 43.80 6.66
N LEU A 132 13.01 44.24 5.48
CA LEU A 132 12.82 45.66 5.16
C LEU A 132 11.85 46.33 6.13
N LEU A 133 10.70 45.69 6.40
CA LEU A 133 9.68 46.25 7.28
C LEU A 133 10.10 46.21 8.76
N SER A 134 10.95 45.26 9.14
CA SER A 134 11.52 45.14 10.49
C SER A 134 12.73 46.05 10.72
N GLY A 135 13.16 46.83 9.72
CA GLY A 135 14.28 47.78 9.81
C GLY A 135 15.67 47.14 9.80
N SER A 136 15.80 45.87 9.40
CA SER A 136 17.07 45.13 9.34
C SER A 136 17.49 44.97 7.87
N GLY A 137 17.82 46.10 7.22
CA GLY A 137 18.11 46.17 5.78
C GLY A 137 19.53 45.72 5.36
N SER A 138 20.19 44.85 6.13
CA SER A 138 21.62 44.50 5.94
C SER A 138 21.88 43.04 5.55
N GLY A 139 20.89 42.32 5.02
CA GLY A 139 21.02 40.88 4.71
C GLY A 139 20.53 40.49 3.31
N LEU A 140 20.42 41.44 2.38
CA LEU A 140 19.92 41.16 1.02
C LEU A 140 20.97 40.50 0.11
N ASP A 141 22.23 40.57 0.51
CA ASP A 141 23.41 40.20 -0.27
C ASP A 141 23.83 38.72 -0.11
N ASP A 142 23.40 38.04 0.96
CA ASP A 142 23.72 36.62 1.20
C ASP A 142 22.76 35.64 0.48
N ALA A 143 21.51 36.05 0.21
CA ALA A 143 20.47 35.14 -0.29
C ALA A 143 20.46 34.93 -1.83
N LEU A 144 21.31 35.67 -2.57
CA LEU A 144 21.42 35.59 -4.03
C LEU A 144 22.66 34.80 -4.51
N ALA A 145 23.40 34.17 -3.59
CA ALA A 145 24.49 33.26 -3.95
C ALA A 145 23.90 31.96 -4.53
N LEU A 146 23.70 31.96 -5.85
CA LEU A 146 23.45 30.77 -6.66
C LEU A 146 24.59 29.75 -6.41
N PRO A 147 24.29 28.45 -6.22
CA PRO A 147 25.32 27.43 -6.34
C PRO A 147 25.76 27.39 -7.81
N GLU A 148 26.93 27.96 -8.08
CA GLU A 148 27.65 27.80 -9.33
C GLU A 148 27.72 26.31 -9.65
N ALA A 149 27.03 25.91 -10.72
CA ALA A 149 27.17 24.60 -11.32
C ALA A 149 28.59 24.49 -11.91
N GLU A 150 29.50 23.92 -11.12
CA GLU A 150 30.83 23.50 -11.55
C GLU A 150 30.70 22.67 -12.85
N PRO A 151 31.33 23.10 -13.96
CA PRO A 151 31.18 22.45 -15.26
C PRO A 151 31.96 21.14 -15.34
N ALA A 152 31.24 20.07 -15.71
CA ALA A 152 31.70 18.96 -16.52
C ALA A 152 33.11 18.38 -16.20
N GLY A 153 33.15 17.52 -15.18
CA GLY A 153 34.23 16.56 -14.95
C GLY A 153 34.32 15.55 -16.09
N ILE A 154 35.38 15.68 -16.86
CA ILE A 154 35.79 14.93 -18.04
C ILE A 154 35.84 13.41 -17.82
N LEU A 155 35.26 12.71 -18.80
CA LEU A 155 35.55 11.36 -19.27
C LEU A 155 36.95 10.82 -18.87
N THR A 156 37.01 9.81 -18.01
CA THR A 156 38.18 8.90 -17.96
C THR A 156 37.71 7.46 -18.02
N THR A 157 37.97 6.80 -19.15
CA THR A 157 37.79 5.36 -19.35
C THR A 157 38.81 4.59 -18.49
N PRO A 158 38.46 3.42 -17.91
CA PRO A 158 39.44 2.60 -17.22
C PRO A 158 40.35 1.90 -18.24
N GLU A 159 41.65 2.21 -18.16
CA GLU A 159 42.71 1.47 -18.83
C GLU A 159 42.85 0.08 -18.18
N LYS A 160 42.89 -0.97 -19.01
CA LYS A 160 43.10 -2.36 -18.60
C LYS A 160 44.56 -2.73 -18.85
N PRO A 161 45.36 -3.12 -17.85
CA PRO A 161 46.67 -3.69 -18.11
C PRO A 161 46.58 -5.17 -18.46
N VAL A 162 47.46 -5.56 -19.38
CA VAL A 162 47.75 -6.92 -19.88
C VAL A 162 48.51 -7.72 -18.82
#